data_AF-A0A3D4K859-F1
#
_entry.id   AF-A0A3D4K859-F1
#
_cell.length_a   1.000
_cell.length_b   1.000
_cell.length_c   1.000
_cell.angle_alpha   90.00
_cell.angle_beta   90.00
_cell.angle_gamma   90.00
#
_symmetry.space_group_name_H-M   'P 1'
#
loop_
_entity.id
_entity.type
_entity.pdbx_description
1 polymer ?
#
loop_
_entity_poly.entity_id
_entity_poly.type
_entity_poly.pdbx_seq_one_letter_code
_entity_poly.pdbx_strand_id
1 'polypeptide(L)'
;GDATQEMTDIESFEVLEPLHDAYRNYVKKDYKVSPEELMLDRTHLLALTAAEMTVLLGGLRVLGVNYNNSKHGVFTENVGKLTNDFFVNLTDMNFTWKPTGKNSYDIIERKTG
;
A
#
# COMPACT_ATOMS: atom_id res chain seq x y z
N GLY A 1 -22.60 7.56 -18.19
CA GLY A 1 -23.39 8.69 -17.67
C GLY A 1 -23.04 8.83 -16.21
N ASP A 2 -22.90 10.06 -15.74
CA ASP A 2 -22.49 10.33 -14.36
C ASP A 2 -23.71 10.23 -13.43
N ALA A 3 -23.54 9.56 -12.29
CA ALA A 3 -24.61 9.39 -11.31
C ALA A 3 -24.92 10.73 -10.61
N THR A 4 -26.20 11.00 -10.35
CA THR A 4 -26.63 12.19 -9.60
C THR A 4 -26.73 11.89 -8.10
N GLN A 5 -26.80 12.94 -7.28
CA GLN A 5 -27.00 12.81 -5.83
C GLN A 5 -28.32 12.09 -5.48
N GLU A 6 -29.36 12.28 -6.29
CA GLU A 6 -30.67 11.63 -6.13
C GLU A 6 -30.58 10.10 -6.32
N MET A 7 -29.57 9.62 -7.05
CA MET A 7 -29.28 8.20 -7.24
C MET A 7 -28.34 7.63 -6.16
N THR A 8 -27.86 8.48 -5.24
CA THR A 8 -26.85 8.12 -4.23
C THR A 8 -27.45 8.25 -2.84
N ASP A 9 -27.82 7.12 -2.26
CA ASP A 9 -28.15 7.05 -0.84
C ASP A 9 -26.86 7.08 -0.01
N ILE A 10 -26.60 8.21 0.64
CA ILE A 10 -25.36 8.48 1.38
C ILE A 10 -25.14 7.43 2.48
N GLU A 11 -26.19 7.09 3.25
CA GLU A 11 -26.09 6.14 4.36
C GLU A 11 -25.67 4.75 3.86
N SER A 12 -26.19 4.35 2.69
CA SER A 12 -25.81 3.08 2.07
C SER A 12 -24.36 3.03 1.59
N PHE A 13 -23.75 4.18 1.27
CA PHE A 13 -22.35 4.27 0.83
C PHE A 13 -21.36 4.38 1.99
N GLU A 14 -21.79 4.75 3.20
CA GLU A 14 -20.90 4.86 4.36
C GLU A 14 -20.15 3.56 4.67
N VAL A 15 -20.80 2.41 4.46
CA VAL A 15 -20.18 1.08 4.66
C VAL A 15 -19.05 0.78 3.67
N LEU A 16 -18.97 1.54 2.57
CA LEU A 16 -17.90 1.42 1.57
C LEU A 16 -16.66 2.23 1.93
N GLU A 17 -16.68 3.02 3.01
CA GLU A 17 -15.50 3.72 3.49
C GLU A 17 -14.40 2.70 3.87
N PRO A 18 -13.23 2.73 3.20
CA PRO A 18 -12.19 1.75 3.47
C PRO A 18 -11.56 1.98 4.84
N LEU A 19 -11.62 0.96 5.69
CA LEU A 19 -10.91 0.92 6.98
C LEU A 19 -9.39 0.79 6.81
N HIS A 20 -8.99 0.16 5.71
CA HIS A 20 -7.60 -0.05 5.27
C HIS A 20 -7.56 -0.08 3.74
N ASP A 21 -6.41 0.31 3.20
CA ASP A 21 -6.13 0.24 1.78
C ASP A 21 -4.62 0.08 1.57
N ALA A 22 -4.16 -1.17 1.47
CA ALA A 22 -2.76 -1.49 1.31
C ALA A 22 -2.16 -0.93 0.01
N TYR A 23 -2.97 -0.76 -1.03
CA TYR A 23 -2.55 -0.24 -2.32
C TYR A 23 -2.15 1.23 -2.26
N ARG A 24 -2.76 2.00 -1.35
CA ARG A 24 -2.37 3.38 -1.00
C ARG A 24 -1.56 3.49 0.30
N ASN A 25 -1.14 2.37 0.89
CA ASN A 25 -0.43 2.34 2.17
C ASN A 25 -1.18 3.06 3.31
N TYR A 26 -2.50 2.82 3.42
CA TYR A 26 -3.39 3.48 4.37
C TYR A 26 -4.04 2.49 5.34
N VAL A 27 -4.10 2.88 6.60
CA VAL A 27 -4.86 2.22 7.67
C VAL A 27 -5.49 3.32 8.53
N LYS A 28 -6.82 3.28 8.73
CA LYS A 28 -7.57 4.35 9.43
C LYS A 28 -7.22 4.46 10.91
N LYS A 29 -6.96 3.34 11.58
CA LYS A 29 -6.60 3.25 13.00
C LYS A 29 -5.89 1.93 13.26
N ASP A 30 -5.34 1.80 14.46
CA ASP A 30 -4.80 0.53 14.91
C ASP A 30 -5.90 -0.51 15.09
N TYR A 31 -5.82 -1.57 14.30
CA TYR A 31 -6.68 -2.75 14.42
C TYR A 31 -5.96 -3.88 15.16
N LYS A 32 -6.74 -4.84 15.68
CA LYS A 32 -6.21 -6.07 16.30
C LYS A 32 -5.65 -7.03 15.24
N VAL A 33 -6.24 -7.01 14.05
CA VAL A 33 -5.82 -7.78 12.88
C VAL A 33 -4.60 -7.09 12.25
N SER A 34 -3.64 -7.89 11.77
CA SER A 34 -2.42 -7.36 11.18
C SER A 34 -2.71 -6.61 9.85
N PRO A 35 -1.93 -5.58 9.49
CA PRO A 35 -2.09 -4.91 8.19
C PRO A 35 -1.98 -5.85 6.99
N GLU A 36 -1.20 -6.92 7.09
CA GLU A 36 -1.03 -7.93 6.06
C GLU A 36 -2.30 -8.77 5.87
N GLU A 37 -2.97 -9.16 6.97
CA GLU A 37 -4.26 -9.85 6.90
C GLU A 37 -5.36 -8.94 6.33
N LEU A 38 -5.36 -7.66 6.71
CA LEU A 38 -6.27 -6.66 6.14
C LEU A 38 -6.00 -6.45 4.63
N MET A 39 -4.74 -6.49 4.19
CA MET A 39 -4.41 -6.45 2.77
C MET A 39 -5.03 -7.65 2.02
N LEU A 40 -4.97 -8.85 2.60
CA LEU A 40 -5.56 -10.05 1.99
C LEU A 40 -7.09 -9.93 1.89
N ASP A 41 -7.75 -9.40 2.90
CA ASP A 41 -9.20 -9.13 2.87
C ASP A 41 -9.58 -8.17 1.73
N ARG A 42 -8.84 -7.06 1.60
CA ARG A 42 -9.08 -6.09 0.50
C ARG A 42 -8.84 -6.72 -0.87
N THR A 43 -7.78 -7.53 -0.99
CA THR A 43 -7.43 -8.24 -2.22
C THR A 43 -8.54 -9.20 -2.63
N HIS A 44 -9.12 -9.91 -1.65
CA HIS A 44 -10.24 -10.82 -1.86
C HIS A 44 -11.50 -10.08 -2.36
N LEU A 45 -11.85 -8.95 -1.74
CA LEU A 45 -13.00 -8.13 -2.17
C LEU A 45 -12.84 -7.58 -3.59
N LEU A 46 -11.61 -7.37 -4.06
CA LEU A 46 -11.30 -6.95 -5.43
C LEU A 46 -11.18 -8.13 -6.41
N ALA A 47 -11.39 -9.36 -5.97
CA ALA A 47 -11.26 -10.59 -6.74
C ALA A 47 -9.89 -10.77 -7.42
N LEU A 48 -8.82 -10.30 -6.77
CA LEU A 48 -7.45 -10.37 -7.29
C LEU A 48 -6.77 -11.67 -6.86
N THR A 49 -5.96 -12.23 -7.76
CA THR A 49 -5.02 -13.30 -7.44
C THR A 49 -3.81 -12.79 -6.66
N ALA A 50 -3.05 -13.70 -6.04
CA ALA A 50 -1.82 -13.34 -5.33
C ALA A 50 -0.78 -12.66 -6.26
N ALA A 51 -0.70 -13.10 -7.52
CA ALA A 51 0.20 -12.49 -8.50
C ALA A 51 -0.23 -11.07 -8.87
N GLU A 52 -1.52 -10.86 -9.14
CA GLU A 52 -2.09 -9.54 -9.46
C GLU A 52 -1.94 -8.56 -8.29
N MET A 53 -2.24 -9.01 -7.07
CA MET A 53 -2.01 -8.25 -5.85
C MET A 53 -0.54 -7.78 -5.75
N THR A 54 0.40 -8.69 -5.99
CA THR A 54 1.84 -8.42 -5.86
C THR A 54 2.30 -7.37 -6.87
N VAL A 55 1.98 -7.56 -8.17
CA VAL A 55 2.38 -6.59 -9.20
C VAL A 55 1.70 -5.25 -9.02
N LEU A 56 0.44 -5.23 -8.58
CA LEU A 56 -0.30 -4.01 -8.31
C LEU A 56 0.33 -3.23 -7.15
N LEU A 57 0.65 -3.90 -6.04
CA LEU A 57 1.29 -3.27 -4.89
C LEU A 57 2.63 -2.63 -5.27
N GLY A 58 3.52 -3.38 -5.94
CA GLY A 58 4.83 -2.88 -6.34
C GLY A 58 4.77 -1.72 -7.35
N GLY A 59 3.88 -1.83 -8.34
CA GLY A 59 3.67 -0.77 -9.34
C GLY A 59 3.13 0.52 -8.70
N LEU A 60 2.15 0.42 -7.82
CA LEU A 60 1.58 1.59 -7.14
C LEU A 60 2.57 2.28 -6.20
N ARG A 61 3.49 1.53 -5.58
CA ARG A 61 4.56 2.11 -4.76
C ARG A 61 5.52 2.97 -5.59
N VAL A 62 5.98 2.51 -6.76
CA VAL A 62 6.89 3.31 -7.61
C VAL A 62 6.17 4.50 -8.27
N LEU A 63 4.86 4.39 -8.51
CA LEU A 63 4.05 5.53 -8.96
C LEU A 63 3.79 6.56 -7.86
N GLY A 64 4.05 6.22 -6.60
CA GLY A 64 3.95 7.16 -5.48
C GLY A 64 2.51 7.51 -5.08
N VAL A 65 1.54 6.62 -5.30
CA VAL A 65 0.11 6.85 -5.01
C VAL A 65 -0.27 6.65 -3.53
N ASN A 66 0.69 6.82 -2.63
CA ASN A 66 0.45 6.64 -1.21
C ASN A 66 -0.48 7.71 -0.65
N TYR A 67 -1.27 7.33 0.35
CA TYR A 67 -2.07 8.26 1.13
C TYR A 67 -1.18 9.35 1.76
N ASN A 68 -1.69 10.59 1.72
CA ASN A 68 -1.02 11.79 2.20
C ASN A 68 0.40 12.01 1.62
N ASN A 69 0.67 11.50 0.40
CA ASN A 69 1.98 11.56 -0.26
C ASN A 69 3.14 10.97 0.56
N SER A 70 2.86 10.02 1.47
CA SER A 70 3.90 9.41 2.29
C SER A 70 4.92 8.64 1.44
N LYS A 71 6.17 8.56 1.90
CA LYS A 71 7.26 7.89 1.18
C LYS A 71 7.48 6.42 1.59
N HIS A 72 6.63 5.89 2.46
CA HIS A 72 6.74 4.51 2.93
C HIS A 72 6.59 3.51 1.78
N GLY A 73 7.57 2.63 1.62
CA GLY A 73 7.58 1.62 0.56
C GLY A 73 7.87 2.15 -0.85
N VAL A 74 8.14 3.45 -1.03
CA VAL A 74 8.47 4.04 -2.33
C VAL A 74 9.96 3.83 -2.61
N PHE A 75 10.32 2.61 -3.02
CA PHE A 75 11.71 2.24 -3.29
C PHE A 75 12.11 2.51 -4.73
N THR A 76 12.17 3.78 -5.10
CA THR A 76 12.66 4.24 -6.40
C THR A 76 13.14 5.68 -6.32
N GLU A 77 14.12 6.03 -7.15
CA GLU A 77 14.54 7.42 -7.37
C GLU A 77 13.70 8.10 -8.47
N ASN A 78 12.95 7.33 -9.26
CA ASN A 78 12.19 7.80 -10.42
C ASN A 78 10.67 7.72 -10.18
N VAL A 79 10.19 8.35 -9.10
CA VAL A 79 8.77 8.34 -8.75
C VAL A 79 7.89 8.77 -9.93
N GLY A 80 6.85 7.99 -10.23
CA GLY A 80 5.95 8.22 -11.35
C GLY A 80 6.32 7.47 -12.64
N LYS A 81 7.48 6.79 -12.68
CA LYS A 81 7.79 5.82 -13.74
C LYS A 81 7.43 4.41 -13.28
N LEU A 82 6.74 3.67 -14.14
CA LEU A 82 6.36 2.28 -13.86
C LEU A 82 7.55 1.35 -14.14
N THR A 83 8.31 1.04 -13.10
CA THR A 83 9.50 0.16 -13.12
C THR A 83 9.34 -0.97 -12.11
N ASN A 84 10.29 -1.93 -12.09
CA ASN A 84 10.34 -3.00 -11.10
C ASN A 84 11.19 -2.66 -9.86
N ASP A 85 11.57 -1.39 -9.67
CA ASP A 85 12.50 -0.93 -8.61
C ASP A 85 12.05 -1.36 -7.21
N PHE A 86 10.73 -1.37 -6.96
CA PHE A 86 10.17 -1.84 -5.69
C PHE A 86 10.69 -3.23 -5.31
N PHE A 87 10.63 -4.19 -6.24
CA PHE A 87 11.05 -5.57 -5.98
C PHE A 87 12.56 -5.72 -5.92
N VAL A 88 13.29 -4.97 -6.76
CA VAL A 88 14.76 -4.96 -6.75
C VAL A 88 15.26 -4.50 -5.38
N ASN A 89 14.79 -3.35 -4.90
CA ASN A 89 15.22 -2.78 -3.62
C ASN A 89 14.70 -3.57 -2.41
N LEU A 90 13.49 -4.13 -2.48
CA LEU A 90 12.92 -4.96 -1.41
C LEU A 90 13.73 -6.25 -1.19
N THR A 91 14.28 -6.82 -2.26
CA THR A 91 15.03 -8.09 -2.21
C THR A 91 16.54 -7.91 -2.16
N ASP A 92 17.04 -6.66 -2.21
CA ASP A 92 18.46 -6.38 -2.15
C ASP A 92 19.01 -6.58 -0.72
N MET A 93 19.97 -7.51 -0.61
CA MET A 93 20.66 -7.85 0.63
C MET A 93 21.67 -6.80 1.08
N ASN A 94 21.92 -5.75 0.30
CA ASN A 94 22.66 -4.58 0.76
C ASN A 94 21.91 -3.82 1.85
N PHE A 95 20.59 -3.97 1.93
CA PHE A 95 19.78 -3.33 2.95
C PHE A 95 19.48 -4.24 4.15
N THR A 96 19.11 -3.61 5.26
CA THR A 96 18.54 -4.28 6.42
C THR A 96 17.38 -3.45 6.96
N TRP A 97 16.41 -4.12 7.58
CA TRP A 97 15.17 -3.52 8.08
C TRP A 97 15.26 -3.30 9.57
N LYS A 98 15.12 -2.05 10.01
CA LYS A 98 15.12 -1.67 11.42
C LYS A 98 13.72 -1.20 11.83
N PRO A 99 13.08 -1.82 12.83
CA PRO A 99 11.77 -1.35 13.30
C PRO A 99 11.91 0.02 13.95
N THR A 100 11.05 0.96 13.57
CA THR A 100 11.00 2.32 14.12
C THR A 100 9.75 2.57 14.98
N GLY A 101 8.85 1.60 15.04
CA GLY A 101 7.64 1.66 15.83
C GLY A 101 6.68 0.53 15.44
N LYS A 102 5.40 0.74 15.73
CA LYS A 102 4.35 -0.20 15.34
C LYS A 102 4.14 -0.14 13.83
N ASN A 103 4.34 -1.27 13.15
CA ASN A 103 4.17 -1.41 11.69
C ASN A 103 4.96 -0.37 10.88
N SER A 104 6.10 0.08 11.41
CA SER A 104 6.98 1.05 10.77
C SER A 104 8.41 0.55 10.82
N TYR A 105 9.09 0.61 9.68
CA TYR A 105 10.44 0.10 9.50
C TYR A 105 11.23 1.05 8.61
N ASP A 106 12.48 1.28 8.97
CA ASP A 106 13.46 1.92 8.11
C ASP A 106 14.25 0.86 7.35
N ILE A 107 14.49 1.15 6.07
CA ILE A 107 15.45 0.43 5.25
C ILE A 107 16.78 1.17 5.31
N ILE A 108 17.82 0.51 5.79
CA ILE A 108 19.14 1.11 5.97
C ILE A 108 20.22 0.28 5.26
N GLU A 109 21.28 0.94 4.79
CA GLU A 109 22.40 0.27 4.16
C GLU A 109 23.21 -0.50 5.21
N ARG A 110 23.41 -1.81 4.97
CA ARG A 110 23.99 -2.73 5.95
C ARG A 110 25.42 -2.38 6.35
N LYS A 111 26.19 -1.77 5.45
CA LYS A 111 27.62 -1.46 5.68
C LYS A 111 27.82 -0.16 6.45
N THR A 112 26.98 0.83 6.21
CA THR A 112 27.17 2.21 6.68
C THR A 112 26.26 2.55 7.85
N GLY A 113 25.11 1.89 7.97
CA GLY A 113 24.24 1.94 9.14
C GLY A 113 23.22 3.06 9.09
#